data_AF-A0A973J869-F1
#
_entry.id   AF-A0A973J869-F1
#
_cell.length_a   1.000
_cell.length_b   1.000
_cell.length_c   1.000
_cell.angle_alpha   90.00
_cell.angle_beta   90.00
_cell.angle_gamma   90.00
#
_symmetry.space_group_name_H-M   'P 1'
#
loop_
_entity.id
_entity.type
_entity.pdbx_description
1 polymer ?
#
loop_
_entity_poly.entity_id
_entity_poly.type
_entity_poly.pdbx_seq_one_letter_code
_entity_poly.pdbx_strand_id
1 'polypeptide(L)'
;HAGEGGPSLYWLGKPLAAVEQAHAYGDLICECELVTRERMQAAIDSGASNLDDIRRAVRMGMGPCQGGWCIYRTTALLYEQRTAGQSETAIPHPAFSIQHSNAALLHFLQERWKGLIPVLWGDQLRQARLDELIYANVLGIQRLRTHAEQGGGLVTTYPEVATE
;
A
#
# COMPACT_ATOMS: atom_id res chain seq x y z
N HIS A 1 30.10 20.23 -13.63
CA HIS A 1 31.19 19.27 -13.36
C HIS A 1 30.73 18.26 -12.33
N ALA A 2 30.24 17.10 -12.77
CA ALA A 2 30.00 15.94 -11.92
C ALA A 2 30.81 14.79 -12.53
N GLY A 3 31.79 14.30 -11.78
CA GLY A 3 32.66 13.21 -12.17
C GLY A 3 31.93 11.87 -12.16
N GLU A 4 32.37 11.01 -13.05
CA GLU A 4 31.93 9.64 -13.28
C GLU A 4 32.23 8.72 -12.08
N GLY A 5 31.31 7.81 -11.77
CA GLY A 5 31.66 6.49 -11.21
C GLY A 5 31.53 6.24 -9.70
N GLY A 6 30.99 7.14 -8.89
CA GLY A 6 30.66 6.87 -7.48
C GLY A 6 29.24 6.33 -7.29
N PRO A 7 28.95 5.49 -6.28
CA PRO A 7 27.57 5.12 -5.97
C PRO A 7 26.78 6.41 -5.66
N SER A 8 25.74 6.67 -6.46
CA SER A 8 24.84 7.79 -6.23
C SER A 8 24.22 7.64 -4.84
N LEU A 9 24.62 8.50 -3.91
CA LEU A 9 23.99 8.57 -2.59
C LEU A 9 22.49 8.83 -2.76
N TYR A 10 21.69 8.17 -1.94
CA TYR A 10 20.28 8.49 -1.84
C TYR A 10 20.12 9.89 -1.23
N TRP A 11 19.35 10.75 -1.89
CA TRP A 11 19.05 12.09 -1.41
C TRP A 11 17.54 12.31 -1.36
N LEU A 12 17.06 13.05 -0.36
CA LEU A 12 15.65 13.06 0.03
C LEU A 12 14.69 13.61 -1.03
N GLY A 13 15.09 14.60 -1.82
CA GLY A 13 14.23 15.16 -2.87
C GLY A 13 14.28 14.41 -4.20
N LYS A 14 14.97 13.25 -4.27
CA LYS A 14 15.00 12.41 -5.48
C LYS A 14 13.58 12.12 -6.01
N PRO A 15 12.58 11.76 -5.18
CA PRO A 15 11.22 11.57 -5.65
C PRO A 15 10.60 12.83 -6.25
N LEU A 16 10.81 14.00 -5.64
CA LEU A 16 10.28 15.27 -6.14
C LEU A 16 10.87 15.63 -7.50
N ALA A 17 12.20 15.55 -7.63
CA ALA A 17 12.87 15.83 -8.89
C ALA A 17 12.39 14.92 -10.02
N ALA A 18 12.15 13.63 -9.73
CA ALA A 18 11.63 12.68 -10.72
C ALA A 18 10.19 13.04 -11.15
N VAL A 19 9.32 13.39 -10.20
CA VAL A 19 7.94 13.81 -10.50
C VAL A 19 7.90 15.12 -11.29
N GLU A 20 8.74 16.09 -10.93
CA GLU A 20 8.90 17.37 -11.63
C GLU A 20 9.35 17.17 -13.07
N GLN A 21 10.41 16.38 -13.26
CA GLN A 21 10.98 16.10 -14.58
C GLN A 21 9.99 15.36 -15.50
N ALA A 22 9.19 14.46 -14.94
CA ALA A 22 8.20 13.69 -15.70
C ALA A 22 6.82 14.39 -15.81
N HIS A 23 6.64 15.56 -15.18
CA HIS A 23 5.33 16.22 -15.03
C HIS A 23 4.22 15.30 -14.48
N ALA A 24 4.58 14.35 -13.62
CA ALA A 24 3.73 13.22 -13.21
C ALA A 24 2.86 13.49 -11.97
N TYR A 25 2.57 14.76 -11.65
CA TYR A 25 1.79 15.13 -10.47
C TYR A 25 0.36 14.56 -10.48
N GLY A 26 -0.23 14.39 -11.66
CA GLY A 26 -1.57 13.82 -11.83
C GLY A 26 -1.65 12.32 -11.53
N ASP A 27 -0.53 11.63 -11.49
CA ASP A 27 -0.45 10.16 -11.35
C ASP A 27 -0.05 9.71 -9.93
N LEU A 28 -0.01 10.63 -8.97
CA LEU A 28 0.37 10.35 -7.60
C LEU A 28 -0.67 9.45 -6.93
N ILE A 29 -0.19 8.33 -6.38
CA ILE A 29 -0.95 7.41 -5.52
C ILE A 29 -0.72 7.72 -4.05
N CYS A 30 0.51 8.13 -3.68
CA CYS A 30 0.81 8.69 -2.37
C CYS A 30 1.51 10.03 -2.52
N GLU A 31 0.81 11.06 -2.07
CA GLU A 31 1.24 12.44 -2.12
C GLU A 31 2.38 12.69 -1.13
N CYS A 32 2.32 12.09 0.06
CA CYS A 32 3.33 12.27 1.10
C CYS A 32 4.73 11.74 0.73
N GLU A 33 4.80 10.66 -0.06
CA GLU A 33 6.06 10.00 -0.44
C GLU A 33 6.32 10.11 -1.96
N LEU A 34 5.51 10.92 -2.65
CA LEU A 34 5.58 11.22 -4.08
C LEU A 34 5.65 9.95 -4.94
N VAL A 35 4.83 8.95 -4.58
CA VAL A 35 4.77 7.67 -5.28
C VAL A 35 3.72 7.76 -6.38
N THR A 36 4.16 7.63 -7.63
CA THR A 36 3.29 7.59 -8.82
C THR A 36 2.75 6.18 -9.06
N ARG A 37 1.71 6.07 -9.90
CA ARG A 37 1.19 4.79 -10.39
C ARG A 37 2.30 3.95 -11.03
N GLU A 38 3.14 4.55 -11.87
CA GLU A 38 4.26 3.88 -12.52
C GLU A 38 5.27 3.31 -11.51
N ARG A 39 5.66 4.08 -10.49
CA ARG A 39 6.58 3.59 -9.45
C ARG A 39 5.98 2.41 -8.67
N MET A 40 4.67 2.46 -8.41
CA MET A 40 3.96 1.36 -7.75
C MET A 40 3.92 0.12 -8.65
N GLN A 41 3.66 0.31 -9.95
CA GLN A 41 3.70 -0.76 -10.94
C GLN A 41 5.07 -1.44 -11.00
N ALA A 42 6.12 -0.64 -11.15
CA ALA A 42 7.49 -1.13 -11.21
C ALA A 42 7.88 -1.93 -9.97
N ALA A 43 7.34 -1.58 -8.79
CA ALA A 43 7.56 -2.34 -7.57
C ALA A 43 6.88 -3.73 -7.61
N ILE A 44 5.65 -3.81 -8.13
CA ILE A 44 4.96 -5.09 -8.33
C ILE A 44 5.71 -5.95 -9.34
N ASP A 45 6.10 -5.37 -10.47
CA ASP A 45 6.84 -6.07 -11.54
C ASP A 45 8.20 -6.56 -11.05
N SER A 46 8.81 -5.86 -10.09
CA SER A 46 10.07 -6.24 -9.44
C SER A 46 9.90 -7.27 -8.32
N GLY A 47 8.68 -7.75 -8.06
CA GLY A 47 8.40 -8.86 -7.14
C GLY A 47 7.61 -8.49 -5.89
N ALA A 48 7.15 -7.25 -5.72
CA ALA A 48 6.28 -6.92 -4.59
C ALA A 48 4.95 -7.70 -4.68
N SER A 49 4.67 -8.48 -3.64
CA SER A 49 3.55 -9.43 -3.62
C SER A 49 2.35 -8.96 -2.81
N ASN A 50 2.60 -8.15 -1.80
CA ASN A 50 1.59 -7.67 -0.86
C ASN A 50 1.80 -6.18 -0.52
N LEU A 51 0.93 -5.62 0.33
CA LEU A 51 0.99 -4.21 0.70
C LEU A 51 2.24 -3.85 1.52
N ASP A 52 2.80 -4.77 2.32
CA ASP A 52 4.02 -4.50 3.08
C ASP A 52 5.25 -4.49 2.17
N ASP A 53 5.33 -5.37 1.18
CA ASP A 53 6.38 -5.33 0.15
C ASP A 53 6.35 -3.99 -0.60
N ILE A 54 5.16 -3.54 -1.02
CA ILE A 54 5.00 -2.24 -1.70
C ILE A 54 5.41 -1.11 -0.76
N ARG A 55 5.00 -1.15 0.51
CA ARG A 55 5.43 -0.18 1.53
C ARG A 55 6.94 -0.15 1.63
N ARG A 56 7.64 -1.29 1.74
CA ARG A 56 9.11 -1.34 1.82
C ARG A 56 9.78 -0.86 0.54
N ALA A 57 9.27 -1.25 -0.62
CA ALA A 57 9.87 -0.96 -1.93
C ALA A 57 9.77 0.52 -2.30
N VAL A 58 8.61 1.15 -2.09
CA VAL A 58 8.37 2.53 -2.55
C VAL A 58 7.96 3.50 -1.45
N ARG A 59 8.01 3.08 -0.19
CA ARG A 59 7.65 3.87 1.00
C ARG A 59 6.18 4.26 1.07
N MET A 60 5.30 3.52 0.38
CA MET A 60 3.86 3.78 0.36
C MET A 60 3.29 3.81 1.79
N GLY A 61 2.69 4.94 2.20
CA GLY A 61 2.09 5.07 3.53
C GLY A 61 3.09 5.29 4.67
N MET A 62 4.38 5.55 4.40
CA MET A 62 5.38 5.90 5.40
C MET A 62 5.44 7.41 5.73
N GLY A 63 4.71 8.23 5.00
CA GLY A 63 4.64 9.67 5.21
C GLY A 63 3.76 10.07 6.40
N PRO A 64 3.60 11.39 6.67
CA PRO A 64 2.85 11.88 7.83
C PRO A 64 1.39 11.43 7.90
N CYS A 65 0.74 11.11 6.78
CA CYS A 65 -0.61 10.57 6.77
C CYS A 65 -0.69 9.08 7.13
N GLN A 66 0.46 8.40 7.26
CA GLN A 66 0.59 6.99 7.63
C GLN A 66 -0.30 6.03 6.82
N GLY A 67 -0.55 6.37 5.55
CA GLY A 67 -1.39 5.58 4.66
C GLY A 67 -2.88 5.89 4.72
N GLY A 68 -3.33 6.94 5.41
CA GLY A 68 -4.75 7.33 5.49
C GLY A 68 -5.45 7.54 4.13
N TRP A 69 -4.70 7.92 3.10
CA TRP A 69 -5.23 8.29 1.77
C TRP A 69 -4.78 7.38 0.62
N CYS A 70 -3.64 6.71 0.76
CA CYS A 70 -3.03 5.99 -0.35
C CYS A 70 -3.28 4.49 -0.33
N ILE A 71 -3.47 3.87 0.84
CA ILE A 71 -3.38 2.41 0.95
C ILE A 71 -4.54 1.70 0.26
N TYR A 72 -5.77 2.20 0.39
CA TYR A 72 -6.91 1.64 -0.34
C TYR A 72 -6.76 1.77 -1.86
N ARG A 73 -6.12 2.85 -2.35
CA ARG A 73 -5.76 3.02 -3.77
C ARG A 73 -4.71 1.99 -4.16
N THR A 74 -3.67 1.81 -3.35
CA THR A 74 -2.64 0.79 -3.55
C THR A 74 -3.23 -0.62 -3.59
N THR A 75 -4.18 -0.95 -2.71
CA THR A 75 -4.88 -2.23 -2.72
C THR A 75 -5.64 -2.44 -4.02
N ALA A 76 -6.37 -1.44 -4.49
CA ALA A 76 -7.10 -1.50 -5.77
C ALA A 76 -6.15 -1.71 -6.95
N LEU A 77 -5.02 -0.99 -6.99
CA LEU A 77 -4.00 -1.15 -8.03
C LEU A 77 -3.34 -2.52 -8.01
N LEU A 78 -3.05 -3.05 -6.82
CA LEU A 78 -2.49 -4.39 -6.68
C LEU A 78 -3.47 -5.44 -7.23
N TYR A 79 -4.76 -5.29 -6.92
CA TYR A 79 -5.81 -6.13 -7.48
C TYR A 79 -5.89 -6.02 -9.01
N GLU A 80 -5.97 -4.81 -9.55
CA GLU A 80 -6.00 -4.54 -11.00
C GLU A 80 -4.81 -5.21 -11.71
N GLN A 81 -3.62 -5.11 -11.14
CA GLN A 81 -2.40 -5.67 -11.74
C GLN A 81 -2.34 -7.18 -11.68
N ARG A 82 -2.76 -7.78 -10.56
CA ARG A 82 -2.77 -9.24 -10.42
C ARG A 82 -3.85 -9.90 -11.26
N THR A 83 -4.91 -9.17 -11.59
CA THR A 83 -6.01 -9.65 -12.44
C THR A 83 -5.86 -9.27 -13.91
N ALA A 84 -4.96 -8.34 -14.25
CA ALA A 84 -4.63 -8.00 -15.62
C ALA A 84 -4.10 -9.23 -16.38
N GLY A 85 -4.89 -9.75 -17.31
CA GLY A 85 -4.53 -10.91 -18.15
C GLY A 85 -5.10 -12.26 -17.68
N GLN A 86 -5.87 -12.30 -16.59
CA GLN A 86 -6.66 -13.49 -16.23
C GLN A 86 -7.87 -13.59 -17.17
N SER A 87 -7.71 -14.28 -18.31
CA SER A 87 -8.84 -14.81 -19.07
C SER A 87 -9.57 -15.83 -18.21
N GLU A 88 -10.92 -15.82 -18.20
CA GLU A 88 -11.82 -16.69 -17.39
C GLU A 88 -11.53 -18.21 -17.47
N THR A 89 -10.59 -18.64 -18.32
CA THR A 89 -10.32 -20.02 -18.70
C THR A 89 -8.98 -20.59 -18.22
N ALA A 90 -8.08 -19.80 -17.63
CA ALA A 90 -6.81 -20.30 -17.12
C ALA A 90 -6.88 -20.46 -15.60
N ILE A 91 -6.95 -21.70 -15.11
CA ILE A 91 -6.94 -22.03 -13.68
C ILE A 91 -5.61 -21.54 -13.07
N PRO A 92 -5.58 -20.55 -12.15
CA PRO A 92 -4.32 -20.08 -11.58
C PRO A 92 -4.07 -20.71 -10.20
N HIS A 93 -2.79 -20.83 -9.84
CA HIS A 93 -2.35 -20.70 -8.44
C HIS A 93 -3.21 -19.65 -7.73
N PRO A 94 -3.74 -19.90 -6.51
CA PRO A 94 -5.00 -19.34 -6.03
C PRO A 94 -5.18 -17.89 -6.50
N ALA A 95 -6.10 -17.70 -7.46
CA ALA A 95 -6.29 -16.44 -8.15
C ALA A 95 -6.47 -15.30 -7.12
N PHE A 96 -5.58 -14.30 -7.15
CA PHE A 96 -5.68 -13.15 -6.25
C PHE A 96 -7.06 -12.51 -6.40
N SER A 97 -7.90 -12.69 -5.39
CA SER A 97 -9.32 -12.34 -5.46
C SER A 97 -9.62 -11.03 -4.73
N ILE A 98 -10.87 -10.59 -4.86
CA ILE A 98 -11.38 -9.44 -4.10
C ILE A 98 -11.29 -9.72 -2.59
N GLN A 99 -11.52 -10.96 -2.17
CA GLN A 99 -11.41 -11.37 -0.76
C GLN A 99 -9.98 -11.22 -0.24
N HIS A 100 -8.97 -11.59 -1.03
CA HIS A 100 -7.56 -11.39 -0.69
C HIS A 100 -7.22 -9.90 -0.59
N SER A 101 -7.76 -9.07 -1.49
CA SER A 101 -7.58 -7.62 -1.47
C SER A 101 -8.15 -6.99 -0.19
N ASN A 102 -9.36 -7.40 0.19
CA ASN A 102 -10.01 -6.98 1.43
C ASN A 102 -9.19 -7.42 2.65
N ALA A 103 -8.71 -8.67 2.66
CA ALA A 103 -7.90 -9.20 3.74
C ALA A 103 -6.57 -8.45 3.88
N ALA A 104 -5.91 -8.10 2.77
CA ALA A 104 -4.64 -7.36 2.78
C ALA A 104 -4.82 -5.95 3.34
N LEU A 105 -5.90 -5.25 2.95
CA LEU A 105 -6.22 -3.94 3.51
C LEU A 105 -6.50 -4.01 5.02
N LEU A 106 -7.29 -5.00 5.46
CA LEU A 106 -7.60 -5.20 6.88
C LEU A 106 -6.33 -5.54 7.69
N HIS A 107 -5.45 -6.38 7.13
CA HIS A 107 -4.17 -6.73 7.74
C HIS A 107 -3.28 -5.49 7.92
N PHE A 108 -3.14 -4.66 6.87
CA PHE A 108 -2.39 -3.41 6.97
C PHE A 108 -2.90 -2.52 8.12
N LEU A 109 -4.22 -2.34 8.22
CA LEU A 109 -4.82 -1.51 9.27
C LEU A 109 -4.59 -2.08 10.67
N GLN A 110 -4.65 -3.41 10.80
CA GLN A 110 -4.36 -4.09 12.05
C GLN A 110 -2.90 -3.90 12.49
N GLU A 111 -1.93 -4.09 11.60
CA GLU A 111 -0.50 -3.88 11.92
C GLU A 111 -0.20 -2.42 12.23
N ARG A 112 -0.81 -1.50 11.48
CA ARG A 112 -0.73 -0.07 11.76
C ARG A 112 -1.26 0.23 13.18
N TRP A 113 -2.43 -0.29 13.54
CA TRP A 113 -3.02 -0.07 14.86
C TRP A 113 -2.12 -0.64 15.97
N LYS A 114 -1.64 -1.88 15.83
CA LYS A 114 -0.69 -2.49 16.78
C LYS A 114 0.53 -1.62 17.02
N GLY A 115 1.12 -1.06 15.95
CA GLY A 115 2.30 -0.20 16.05
C GLY A 115 2.01 1.16 16.70
N LEU A 116 0.79 1.69 16.56
CA LEU A 116 0.42 3.00 17.08
C LEU A 116 -0.02 2.98 18.54
N ILE A 117 -0.70 1.93 19.03
CA ILE A 117 -1.29 1.87 20.39
C ILE A 117 -0.36 2.44 21.48
N PRO A 118 0.93 2.05 21.56
CA PRO A 118 1.80 2.48 22.66
C PRO A 118 2.07 4.00 22.70
N VAL A 119 1.82 4.70 21.60
CA VAL A 119 2.12 6.14 21.43
C VAL A 119 0.86 6.97 21.13
N LEU A 120 -0.34 6.41 21.29
CA LEU A 120 -1.61 7.10 21.04
C LEU A 120 -1.93 8.15 22.12
N TRP A 121 -1.30 9.32 22.02
CA TRP A 121 -1.60 10.48 22.85
C TRP A 121 -1.40 11.79 22.09
N GLY A 122 -2.05 12.86 22.57
CA GLY A 122 -1.94 14.20 21.98
C GLY A 122 -2.32 14.25 20.49
N ASP A 123 -1.45 14.85 19.68
CA ASP A 123 -1.65 15.03 18.24
C ASP A 123 -1.71 13.69 17.49
N GLN A 124 -0.97 12.68 17.94
CA GLN A 124 -0.96 11.34 17.33
C GLN A 124 -2.32 10.67 17.45
N LEU A 125 -3.00 10.84 18.58
CA LEU A 125 -4.36 10.34 18.77
C LEU A 125 -5.36 11.05 17.85
N ARG A 126 -5.22 12.37 17.64
CA ARG A 126 -6.09 13.11 16.72
C ARG A 126 -5.93 12.65 15.27
N GLN A 127 -4.69 12.43 14.83
CA GLN A 127 -4.40 11.89 13.50
C GLN A 127 -4.95 10.46 13.35
N ALA A 128 -4.71 9.58 14.33
CA ALA A 128 -5.25 8.22 14.31
C ALA A 128 -6.79 8.21 14.26
N ARG A 129 -7.46 9.12 14.98
CA ARG A 129 -8.92 9.25 14.94
C ARG A 129 -9.43 9.76 13.58
N LEU A 130 -8.73 10.69 12.94
CA LEU A 130 -9.07 11.14 11.59
C LEU A 130 -8.97 9.97 10.59
N ASP A 131 -7.87 9.23 10.62
CA ASP A 131 -7.67 8.09 9.73
C ASP A 131 -8.73 7.01 9.96
N GLU A 132 -9.04 6.68 11.21
CA GLU A 132 -10.14 5.76 11.54
C GLU A 132 -11.48 6.22 10.93
N LEU A 133 -11.80 7.51 11.03
CA LEU A 133 -13.01 8.06 10.45
C LEU A 133 -13.03 7.98 8.92
N ILE A 134 -11.88 8.18 8.25
CA ILE A 134 -11.75 7.99 6.79
C ILE A 134 -12.06 6.53 6.43
N TYR A 135 -11.40 5.58 7.08
CA TYR A 135 -11.61 4.15 6.82
C TYR A 135 -13.04 3.68 7.14
N ALA A 136 -13.62 4.15 8.24
CA ALA A 136 -14.96 3.76 8.66
C ALA A 136 -16.05 4.39 7.79
N ASN A 137 -15.96 5.69 7.48
CA ASN A 137 -17.07 6.43 6.86
C ASN A 137 -16.95 6.52 5.34
N VAL A 138 -15.74 6.68 4.79
CA VAL A 138 -15.55 6.79 3.34
C VAL A 138 -15.53 5.39 2.71
N LEU A 139 -14.79 4.47 3.31
CA LEU A 139 -14.60 3.12 2.75
C LEU A 139 -15.53 2.07 3.32
N GLY A 140 -16.20 2.36 4.45
CA GLY A 140 -17.08 1.38 5.09
C GLY A 140 -16.32 0.13 5.55
N ILE A 141 -15.09 0.26 6.05
CA ILE A 141 -14.17 -0.85 6.34
C ILE A 141 -14.80 -1.98 7.18
N GLN A 142 -15.75 -1.62 8.05
CA GLN A 142 -16.50 -2.57 8.88
C GLN A 142 -17.27 -3.61 8.07
N ARG A 143 -17.68 -3.26 6.83
CA ARG A 143 -18.36 -4.17 5.90
C ARG A 143 -17.39 -5.04 5.12
N LEU A 144 -16.12 -4.64 4.95
CA LEU A 144 -15.15 -5.46 4.22
C LEU A 144 -14.85 -6.76 4.95
N ARG A 145 -14.95 -6.78 6.29
CA ARG A 145 -14.67 -7.96 7.10
C ARG A 145 -15.58 -9.15 6.77
N THR A 146 -16.84 -8.91 6.39
CA THR A 146 -17.76 -9.98 5.95
C THR A 146 -17.46 -10.49 4.54
N HIS A 147 -16.68 -9.73 3.77
CA HIS A 147 -16.23 -10.05 2.42
C HIS A 147 -14.72 -10.38 2.36
N ALA A 148 -14.09 -10.61 3.52
CA ALA A 148 -12.75 -11.13 3.63
C ALA A 148 -12.79 -12.65 3.81
N GLU A 149 -11.66 -13.32 3.64
CA GLU A 149 -11.59 -14.78 3.78
C GLU A 149 -11.99 -15.27 5.18
N GLN A 150 -12.76 -16.37 5.22
CA GLN A 150 -13.19 -17.00 6.47
C GLN A 150 -12.04 -17.81 7.08
N GLY A 151 -11.62 -17.46 8.29
CA GLY A 151 -10.46 -18.06 8.98
C GLY A 151 -9.58 -17.01 9.66
N GLY A 152 -9.55 -15.79 9.11
CA GLY A 152 -9.51 -14.49 9.80
C GLY A 152 -8.54 -14.26 10.97
N GLY A 153 -7.42 -14.97 11.03
CA GLY A 153 -6.30 -14.66 11.92
C GLY A 153 -5.30 -13.72 11.25
N LEU A 154 -4.45 -13.09 12.07
CA LEU A 154 -3.23 -12.36 11.65
C LEU A 154 -2.22 -13.23 10.87
N VAL A 155 -2.47 -14.52 10.82
CA VAL A 155 -1.71 -15.52 10.07
C VAL A 155 -2.62 -16.01 8.97
N THR A 156 -2.36 -15.57 7.75
CA THR A 156 -3.06 -16.04 6.55
C THR A 156 -2.33 -17.27 6.02
N THR A 157 -3.06 -18.22 5.43
CA THR A 157 -2.45 -19.33 4.67
C THR A 157 -1.87 -18.89 3.32
N TYR A 158 -2.06 -17.60 2.99
CA TYR A 158 -1.70 -16.96 1.74
C TYR A 158 -0.63 -15.89 2.00
N PRO A 159 0.64 -16.12 1.63
CA PRO A 159 1.73 -15.16 1.83
C PRO A 159 1.52 -13.83 1.06
N GLU A 160 0.65 -13.83 0.04
CA GLU A 160 0.22 -12.65 -0.72
C GLU A 160 -0.66 -11.66 0.06
N VAL A 161 -1.19 -12.03 1.22
CA VAL A 161 -2.04 -11.17 2.07
C VAL A 161 -1.24 -10.57 3.24
N ALA A 162 -0.35 -11.37 3.82
CA ALA A 162 0.51 -11.00 4.92
C ALA A 162 1.73 -11.94 4.96
N THR A 163 2.92 -11.37 5.01
CA THR A 163 4.12 -12.07 5.50
C THR A 163 4.38 -11.59 6.91
N GLU A 164 4.57 -12.53 7.85
CA GLU A 164 5.17 -12.24 9.16
C GLU A 164 6.47 -11.43 9.04
#